data_AF-A0A7X8QL37-F1
#
_entry.id   AF-A0A7X8QL37-F1
#
_cell.length_a   1.000
_cell.length_b   1.000
_cell.length_c   1.000
_cell.angle_alpha   90.00
_cell.angle_beta   90.00
_cell.angle_gamma   90.00
#
_symmetry.space_group_name_H-M   'P 1'
#
loop_
_entity.id
_entity.type
_entity.pdbx_description
1 polymer ?
#
loop_
_entity_poly.entity_id
_entity_poly.type
_entity_poly.pdbx_seq_one_letter_code
_entity_poly.pdbx_strand_id
1 'polypeptide(L)' 'MKANDYQKAALRTASMKGSYELILNGTLGLSGETGEVADHVKKYLFQGHNLNKHHLAEELGDIC' A
#
# COMPACT_ATOMS: atom_id res chain seq x y z
N MET A 1 -6.67 -5.32 -12.74
CA MET A 1 -6.43 -6.72 -12.31
C MET A 1 -7.56 -7.10 -11.35
N LYS A 2 -8.02 -8.35 -11.28
CA LYS A 2 -8.95 -8.73 -10.18
C LYS A 2 -8.12 -8.91 -8.90
N ALA A 3 -8.66 -8.55 -7.74
CA ALA A 3 -7.93 -8.64 -6.46
C ALA A 3 -7.29 -10.04 -6.23
N ASN A 4 -7.99 -11.11 -6.60
CA ASN A 4 -7.47 -12.48 -6.51
C ASN A 4 -6.24 -12.75 -7.41
N ASP A 5 -6.13 -12.07 -8.56
CA ASP A 5 -4.99 -12.23 -9.46
C ASP A 5 -3.77 -11.45 -8.94
N TYR A 6 -4.00 -10.28 -8.33
CA TYR A 6 -2.97 -9.51 -7.63
C TYR A 6 -2.40 -10.30 -6.46
N GLN A 7 -3.26 -10.84 -5.61
CA GLN A 7 -2.85 -11.63 -4.46
C GLN A 7 -1.99 -12.85 -4.87
N LYS A 8 -2.37 -13.55 -5.97
CA LYS A 8 -1.54 -14.63 -6.52
C LYS A 8 -0.19 -14.15 -7.03
N ALA A 9 -0.14 -12.99 -7.69
CA ALA A 9 1.09 -12.41 -8.19
C ALA A 9 2.02 -11.98 -7.04
N ALA A 10 1.48 -11.35 -6.00
CA ALA A 10 2.23 -10.93 -4.81
C ALA A 10 2.75 -12.13 -3.99
N LEU A 11 1.96 -13.21 -3.88
CA LEU A 11 2.41 -14.44 -3.23
C LEU A 11 3.54 -15.15 -3.97
N ARG A 12 3.66 -14.99 -5.29
CA ARG A 12 4.79 -15.54 -6.07
C ARG A 12 6.14 -14.94 -5.66
N THR A 13 6.14 -13.69 -5.19
CA THR A 13 7.34 -12.98 -4.73
C THR A 13 7.56 -13.09 -3.21
N ALA A 14 6.59 -13.61 -2.46
CA ALA A 14 6.73 -13.78 -1.02
C ALA A 14 7.78 -14.86 -0.72
N SER A 15 8.84 -14.47 0.01
CA SER A 15 9.89 -15.39 0.46
C SER A 15 9.53 -16.17 1.72
N MET A 16 8.41 -15.81 2.37
CA MET A 16 7.99 -16.35 3.66
C MET A 16 7.08 -17.57 3.50
N LYS A 17 7.31 -18.57 4.36
CA LYS A 17 6.68 -19.90 4.24
C LYS A 17 5.53 -20.14 5.22
N GLY A 18 5.35 -19.28 6.22
CA GLY A 18 4.35 -19.43 7.28
C GLY A 18 3.20 -18.43 7.16
N SER A 19 1.99 -18.86 7.56
CA SER A 19 0.78 -18.05 7.51
C SER A 19 0.84 -16.84 8.43
N TYR A 20 1.47 -16.98 9.60
CA TYR A 20 1.64 -15.88 10.56
C TYR A 20 2.49 -14.75 9.99
N GLU A 21 3.62 -15.09 9.38
CA GLU A 21 4.56 -14.15 8.79
C GLU A 21 3.94 -13.41 7.59
N LEU A 22 3.16 -14.11 6.77
CA LEU A 22 2.42 -13.49 5.67
C LEU A 22 1.36 -12.50 6.18
N ILE A 23 0.63 -12.86 7.24
CA ILE A 23 -0.35 -11.96 7.87
C ILE A 23 0.35 -10.74 8.49
N LEU A 24 1.45 -10.96 9.20
CA LEU A 24 2.24 -9.89 9.82
C LEU A 24 2.74 -8.92 8.76
N ASN A 25 3.40 -9.42 7.71
CA ASN A 25 3.89 -8.57 6.62
C ASN A 25 2.77 -7.85 5.89
N GLY A 26 1.66 -8.54 5.57
CA GLY A 26 0.51 -7.91 4.92
C GLY A 26 -0.10 -6.80 5.77
N THR A 27 -0.20 -7.00 7.08
CA THR A 27 -0.74 -6.00 8.02
C THR A 27 0.18 -4.80 8.16
N LEU A 28 1.49 -5.02 8.28
CA LEU A 28 2.48 -3.94 8.38
C LEU A 28 2.58 -3.15 7.08
N GLY A 29 2.60 -3.82 5.92
CA GLY A 29 2.59 -3.18 4.61
C GLY A 29 1.36 -2.31 4.42
N LEU A 30 0.16 -2.87 4.65
CA LEU A 30 -1.10 -2.12 4.57
C LEU A 30 -1.10 -0.86 5.44
N SER A 31 -0.60 -0.96 6.68
CA SER A 31 -0.50 0.20 7.58
C SER A 31 0.51 1.23 7.10
N GLY A 32 1.61 0.80 6.47
CA GLY A 32 2.62 1.68 5.89
C GLY A 32 2.04 2.54 4.78
N GLU A 33 1.51 1.90 3.73
CA GLU A 33 0.98 2.61 2.56
C GLU A 33 -0.23 3.49 2.91
N THR A 34 -1.09 3.03 3.83
CA THR A 34 -2.18 3.87 4.36
C THR A 34 -1.64 5.13 5.04
N GLY A 35 -0.51 5.02 5.74
CA GLY A 35 0.17 6.15 6.36
C GLY A 35 0.72 7.13 5.32
N GLU A 36 1.27 6.64 4.21
CA GLU A 36 1.79 7.46 3.11
C GLU A 36 0.66 8.25 2.42
N VAL A 37 -0.46 7.59 2.12
CA VAL A 37 -1.68 8.25 1.60
C VAL A 37 -2.15 9.36 2.54
N ALA A 38 -2.25 9.06 3.84
CA ALA A 38 -2.70 10.02 4.84
C ALA A 38 -1.74 11.22 4.97
N ASP A 39 -0.43 10.97 4.94
CA ASP A 39 0.58 12.03 5.01
C ASP A 39 0.55 12.92 3.78
N HIS A 40 0.39 12.35 2.58
CA HIS A 40 0.27 13.11 1.34
C HIS A 40 -0.98 14.00 1.33
N VAL A 41 -2.14 13.47 1.75
CA VAL A 41 -3.38 14.25 1.88
C VAL A 41 -3.23 15.36 2.92
N LYS A 42 -2.61 15.07 4.08
CA LYS A 42 -2.33 16.06 5.12
C LYS A 42 -1.43 17.19 4.61
N LYS A 43 -0.35 16.87 3.88
CA LYS A 43 0.56 17.84 3.26
C LYS A 43 -0.17 18.75 2.27
N TYR A 44 -1.03 18.17 1.43
CA TYR A 44 -1.84 18.93 0.48
C TYR A 44 -2.83 19.89 1.18
N LEU A 45 -3.59 19.39 2.16
CA LEU A 45 -4.66 20.16 2.80
C LEU A 45 -4.15 21.21 3.80
N PHE A 46 -3.05 20.93 4.51
CA PHE A 46 -2.67 21.72 5.69
C PHE A 46 -1.26 22.33 5.63
N GLN A 47 -0.44 21.97 4.63
CA GLN A 47 0.95 22.44 4.53
C GLN A 47 1.25 23.19 3.23
N GLY A 48 0.23 23.38 2.37
CA GLY A 48 0.38 24.13 1.11
C GLY A 48 1.14 23.39 0.02
N HIS A 49 1.31 22.08 0.14
CA HIS A 49 1.94 21.25 -0.89
C HIS A 49 0.98 21.03 -2.06
N ASN A 50 1.51 20.81 -3.26
CA ASN A 50 0.69 20.39 -4.40
C ASN A 50 0.25 18.94 -4.27
N LEU A 51 -0.94 18.62 -4.77
CA LEU A 51 -1.43 17.25 -4.85
C LEU A 51 -0.73 16.50 -5.99
N ASN A 52 0.22 15.63 -5.67
CA ASN A 52 0.78 14.68 -6.64
C ASN A 52 -0.17 13.49 -6.83
N LYS A 53 -1.03 13.58 -7.86
CA LYS A 53 -2.01 12.52 -8.18
C LYS A 53 -1.37 11.21 -8.62
N HIS A 54 -0.17 11.26 -9.22
CA HIS A 54 0.53 10.05 -9.65
C HIS A 54 0.98 9.24 -8.44
N HIS A 55 1.72 9.88 -7.55
CA HIS A 55 2.19 9.25 -6.32
C HIS A 55 1.01 8.74 -5.47
N LEU A 56 -0.04 9.55 -5.30
CA LEU A 56 -1.23 9.10 -4.58
C LEU A 56 -1.90 7.86 -5.22
N ALA A 57 -1.87 7.74 -6.54
CA ALA A 57 -2.42 6.58 -7.24
C ALA A 57 -1.53 5.34 -7.12
N GLU A 58 -0.20 5.51 -7.00
CA GLU A 58 0.74 4.42 -6.70
C GLU A 58 0.47 3.85 -5.30
N GLU A 59 0.46 4.71 -4.26
CA GLU A 59 0.20 4.30 -2.88
C GLU A 59 -1.16 3.63 -2.70
N LEU A 60 -2.20 4.17 -3.34
CA LEU A 60 -3.54 3.56 -3.33
C LEU A 60 -3.58 2.22 -4.09
N GLY A 61 -2.73 2.06 -5.10
CA GLY A 61 -2.57 0.81 -5.84
C GLY A 61 -1.89 -0.28 -5.02
N ASP A 62 -0.97 0.08 -4.13
CA ASP A 62 -0.29 -0.88 -3.25
C ASP A 62 -1.20 -1.39 -2.12
N ILE A 63 -2.24 -0.61 -1.77
CA ILE A 63 -3.30 -0.99 -0.82
C ILE A 63 -4.36 -1.94 -1.43
N CYS A 64 -4.70 -1.80 -2.72
CA CYS A 64 -5.95 -2.32 -3.33
C CYS A 64 -5.80 -3.53 -4.27
#